data_AF-R6JWX2-F1
#
_entry.id   AF-R6JWX2-F1
#
_cell.length_a   1.000
_cell.length_b   1.000
_cell.length_c   1.000
_cell.angle_alpha   90.00
_cell.angle_beta   90.00
_cell.angle_gamma   90.00
#
_symmetry.space_group_name_H-M   'P 1'
#
loop_
_entity.id
_entity.type
_entity.pdbx_description
1 polymer ?
#
loop_
_entity_poly.entity_id
_entity_poly.type
_entity_poly.pdbx_seq_one_letter_code
_entity_poly.pdbx_strand_id
1 'polypeptide(L)'
;MKEKTLKASLTVEAAWIMAMVLLSVSVMLQQAARIHDETKAAMGLHEAVEKGRHGSVRELEASVSGEQEHMGRLMFFTDCNLMIKEKGQRIYGVSRDGKWKREIEAGRFRPEIFLRKITLIEGLVKEDGN
;
A
#
# COMPACT_ATOMS: atom_id res chain seq x y z
N MET A 1 -8.07 12.40 -67.93
CA MET A 1 -7.26 11.72 -66.88
C MET A 1 -8.04 11.84 -65.57
N LYS A 2 -8.47 10.73 -64.96
CA LYS A 2 -9.20 10.76 -63.68
C LYS A 2 -8.19 10.95 -62.54
N GLU A 3 -8.15 12.13 -61.95
CA GLU A 3 -7.37 12.40 -60.75
C GLU A 3 -7.88 11.51 -59.62
N LYS A 4 -7.03 10.59 -59.15
CA LYS A 4 -7.33 9.75 -57.99
C LYS A 4 -7.09 10.59 -56.73
N THR A 5 -8.10 11.31 -56.29
CA THR A 5 -8.14 12.09 -55.05
C THR A 5 -8.25 11.18 -53.82
N LEU A 6 -7.19 10.40 -53.57
CA LEU A 6 -7.02 9.67 -52.31
C LEU A 6 -5.66 10.10 -51.76
N LYS A 7 -5.64 10.98 -50.75
CA LYS A 7 -4.41 11.24 -49.96
C LYS A 7 -4.62 12.01 -48.66
N ALA A 8 -5.68 12.79 -48.51
CA ALA A 8 -5.94 13.56 -47.27
C ALA A 8 -6.96 12.92 -46.31
N SER A 9 -7.98 12.20 -46.81
CA SER A 9 -9.01 11.57 -45.95
C SER A 9 -8.44 10.43 -45.10
N LEU A 10 -7.57 9.59 -45.70
CA LEU A 10 -6.93 8.44 -45.04
C LEU A 10 -6.07 8.84 -43.83
N THR A 11 -5.40 9.99 -43.89
CA THR A 11 -4.57 10.46 -42.77
C THR A 11 -5.40 11.00 -41.61
N VAL A 12 -6.57 11.57 -41.88
CA VAL A 12 -7.49 12.04 -40.82
C VAL A 12 -8.13 10.86 -40.11
N GLU A 13 -8.57 9.84 -40.86
CA GLU A 13 -9.13 8.62 -40.30
C GLU A 13 -8.09 7.85 -39.47
N ALA A 14 -6.86 7.72 -39.98
CA ALA A 14 -5.76 7.12 -39.24
C ALA A 14 -5.39 7.91 -37.97
N ALA A 15 -5.40 9.24 -38.04
CA ALA A 15 -5.15 10.09 -36.88
C ALA A 15 -6.21 9.91 -35.79
N TRP A 16 -7.48 9.78 -36.17
CA TRP A 16 -8.57 9.53 -35.23
C TRP A 16 -8.44 8.16 -34.55
N ILE A 17 -8.11 7.11 -35.31
CA ILE A 17 -7.85 5.77 -34.77
C ILE A 17 -6.69 5.82 -33.77
N MET A 18 -5.59 6.48 -34.14
CA MET A 18 -4.43 6.66 -33.25
C MET A 18 -4.80 7.43 -31.98
N ALA A 19 -5.63 8.47 -32.08
CA ALA A 19 -6.11 9.23 -30.92
C ALA A 19 -6.94 8.34 -29.98
N MET A 20 -7.84 7.51 -30.49
CA MET A 20 -8.63 6.57 -29.67
C MET A 20 -7.73 5.53 -28.97
N VAL A 21 -6.71 5.02 -29.67
CA VAL A 21 -5.73 4.08 -29.08
C VAL A 21 -4.95 4.74 -27.95
N LEU A 22 -4.42 5.94 -28.18
CA LEU A 22 -3.68 6.67 -27.14
C LEU A 22 -4.55 7.01 -25.94
N LEU A 23 -5.81 7.38 -26.15
CA LEU A 23 -6.78 7.59 -25.06
C LEU A 23 -7.02 6.30 -24.28
N SER A 24 -7.21 5.17 -24.95
CA SER A 24 -7.38 3.87 -24.29
C SER A 24 -6.16 3.50 -23.42
N VAL A 25 -4.95 3.65 -23.96
CA VAL A 25 -3.71 3.40 -23.22
C VAL A 25 -3.58 4.36 -22.03
N SER A 26 -3.94 5.63 -22.21
CA SER A 26 -3.89 6.63 -21.15
C SER A 26 -4.81 6.27 -19.99
N VAL A 27 -6.04 5.83 -20.27
CA VAL A 27 -6.99 5.37 -19.24
C VAL A 27 -6.47 4.12 -18.51
N MET A 28 -5.85 3.19 -19.22
CA MET A 28 -5.22 2.01 -18.59
C MET A 28 -4.08 2.42 -17.65
N LEU A 29 -3.21 3.33 -18.09
CA LEU A 29 -2.11 3.84 -17.26
C LEU A 29 -2.60 4.56 -16.00
N GLN A 30 -3.70 5.33 -16.10
CA GLN A 30 -4.30 5.98 -14.93
C GLN A 30 -4.82 4.96 -13.90
N GLN A 31 -5.47 3.89 -14.36
CA GLN A 31 -5.95 2.83 -13.48
C GLN A 31 -4.79 2.05 -12.83
N ALA A 32 -3.77 1.72 -13.61
CA ALA A 32 -2.57 1.06 -13.11
C ALA A 32 -1.84 1.92 -12.06
N ALA A 33 -1.72 3.23 -12.31
CA ALA A 33 -1.14 4.18 -11.37
C ALA A 33 -1.94 4.23 -10.05
N ARG A 34 -3.27 4.20 -10.10
CA ARG A 34 -4.09 4.11 -8.87
C ARG A 34 -3.84 2.83 -8.08
N ILE A 35 -3.82 1.67 -8.74
CA ILE A 35 -3.59 0.39 -8.06
C ILE A 35 -2.19 0.36 -7.42
N HIS A 36 -1.19 0.90 -8.13
CA HIS A 36 0.17 1.05 -7.61
C HIS A 36 0.18 1.92 -6.34
N ASP A 37 -0.49 3.07 -6.38
CA ASP A 37 -0.53 4.02 -5.27
C ASP A 37 -1.27 3.43 -4.05
N GLU A 38 -2.40 2.75 -4.27
CA GLU A 38 -3.12 2.02 -3.22
C GLU A 38 -2.25 0.93 -2.58
N THR A 39 -1.48 0.20 -3.40
CA THR A 39 -0.59 -0.86 -2.92
C THR A 39 0.56 -0.29 -2.10
N LYS A 40 1.21 0.78 -2.57
CA LYS A 40 2.27 1.46 -1.83
C LYS A 40 1.77 2.05 -0.52
N ALA A 41 0.60 2.69 -0.52
CA ALA A 41 -0.01 3.24 0.69
C ALA A 41 -0.38 2.14 1.70
N ALA A 42 -0.93 1.02 1.22
CA ALA A 42 -1.23 -0.12 2.08
C ALA A 42 0.04 -0.76 2.67
N MET A 43 1.10 -0.86 1.87
CA MET A 43 2.38 -1.43 2.31
C MET A 43 3.09 -0.52 3.32
N GLY A 44 3.14 0.79 3.08
CA GLY A 44 3.69 1.77 4.03
C GLY A 44 2.90 1.79 5.35
N LEU A 45 1.57 1.70 5.29
CA LEU A 45 0.73 1.53 6.48
C LEU A 45 1.10 0.26 7.26
N HIS A 46 1.31 -0.85 6.56
CA HIS A 46 1.68 -2.11 7.19
C HIS A 46 3.07 -2.05 7.84
N GLU A 47 4.05 -1.47 7.15
CA GLU A 47 5.41 -1.26 7.68
C GLU A 47 5.39 -0.36 8.92
N ALA A 48 4.64 0.75 8.89
CA ALA A 48 4.56 1.66 10.03
C ALA A 48 3.82 1.03 11.23
N VAL A 49 2.78 0.22 10.99
CA VAL A 49 2.13 -0.57 12.05
C VAL A 49 3.08 -1.62 12.64
N GLU A 50 3.88 -2.28 11.79
CA GLU A 50 4.83 -3.30 12.23
C GLU A 50 6.01 -2.69 13.02
N LYS A 51 6.55 -1.55 12.56
CA LYS A 51 7.51 -0.74 13.33
C LYS A 51 6.92 -0.35 14.67
N GLY A 52 5.66 0.09 14.69
CA GLY A 52 4.93 0.37 15.93
C GLY A 52 4.79 -0.83 16.86
N ARG A 53 4.62 -2.02 16.29
CA ARG A 53 4.46 -3.28 17.03
C ARG A 53 5.71 -3.64 17.83
N HIS A 54 6.87 -3.28 17.31
CA HIS A 54 8.19 -3.60 17.86
C HIS A 54 8.89 -2.43 18.56
N GLY A 55 8.54 -1.18 18.22
CA GLY A 55 9.15 0.04 18.73
C GLY A 55 8.41 0.70 19.89
N SER A 56 8.97 1.81 20.38
CA SER A 56 8.35 2.67 21.39
C SER A 56 7.37 3.68 20.77
N VAL A 57 6.48 4.29 21.58
CA VAL A 57 5.49 5.31 21.13
C VAL A 57 6.16 6.52 20.45
N ARG A 58 7.40 6.88 20.83
CA ARG A 58 8.15 7.97 20.18
C ARG A 58 8.71 7.56 18.82
N GLU A 59 9.07 6.28 18.64
CA GLU A 59 9.44 5.74 17.33
C GLU A 59 8.22 5.58 16.43
N LEU A 60 7.02 5.39 16.99
CA LEU A 60 5.77 5.30 16.25
C LEU A 60 5.47 6.59 15.47
N GLU A 61 5.53 7.74 16.15
CA GLU A 61 5.28 9.05 15.51
C GLU A 61 6.37 9.38 14.48
N ALA A 62 7.63 9.09 14.80
CA ALA A 62 8.74 9.23 13.86
C ALA A 62 8.64 8.28 12.66
N SER A 63 8.08 7.09 12.86
CA SER A 63 7.81 6.12 11.78
C SER A 63 6.69 6.63 10.88
N VAL A 64 5.63 7.23 11.42
CA VAL A 64 4.57 7.82 10.60
C VAL A 64 5.09 8.96 9.74
N SER A 65 5.88 9.88 10.32
CA SER A 65 6.48 10.97 9.56
C SER A 65 7.49 10.47 8.53
N GLY A 66 8.34 9.51 8.92
CA GLY A 66 9.34 8.91 8.03
C GLY A 66 8.71 8.11 6.88
N GLU A 67 7.66 7.34 7.14
CA GLU A 67 6.96 6.59 6.09
C GLU A 67 6.20 7.51 5.14
N GLN A 68 5.62 8.60 5.66
CA GLN A 68 4.95 9.60 4.83
C GLN A 68 5.95 10.32 3.90
N GLU A 69 7.19 10.53 4.36
CA GLU A 69 8.29 10.99 3.50
C GLU A 69 8.79 9.89 2.54
N HIS A 70 8.86 8.63 2.98
CA HIS A 70 9.35 7.50 2.18
C HIS A 70 8.36 6.97 1.14
N MET A 71 7.06 7.20 1.34
CA MET A 71 6.01 6.93 0.34
C MET A 71 6.27 7.69 -0.97
N GLY A 72 7.08 8.74 -0.93
CA GLY A 72 7.59 9.45 -2.09
C GLY A 72 6.48 10.11 -2.91
N ARG A 73 6.78 10.44 -4.17
CA ARG A 73 5.76 10.96 -5.10
C ARG A 73 4.86 9.82 -5.56
N LEU A 74 3.70 9.69 -4.93
CA LEU A 74 2.55 8.96 -5.47
C LEU A 74 2.15 9.60 -6.81
N MET A 75 1.71 8.79 -7.77
CA MET A 75 1.42 9.29 -9.13
C MET A 75 0.06 10.01 -9.20
N PHE A 76 -0.91 9.54 -8.43
CA PHE A 76 -2.29 10.02 -8.38
C PHE A 76 -2.76 10.42 -6.99
N PHE A 77 -2.27 9.77 -5.93
CA PHE A 77 -2.62 10.16 -4.56
C PHE A 77 -1.85 11.42 -4.18
N THR A 78 -2.57 12.46 -3.74
CA THR A 78 -1.97 13.78 -3.49
C THR A 78 -1.68 13.99 -2.01
N ASP A 79 -2.53 13.46 -1.12
CA ASP A 79 -2.46 13.72 0.33
C ASP A 79 -2.86 12.46 1.12
N CYS A 80 -2.07 11.40 0.97
CA CYS A 80 -2.30 10.17 1.73
C CYS A 80 -1.96 10.41 3.21
N ASN A 81 -3.00 10.51 4.05
CA ASN A 81 -2.82 10.72 5.49
C ASN A 81 -2.67 9.37 6.20
N LEU A 82 -1.53 9.19 6.88
CA LEU A 82 -1.24 8.04 7.71
C LEU A 82 -1.45 8.39 9.19
N MET A 83 -2.27 7.62 9.88
CA MET A 83 -2.53 7.82 11.31
C MET A 83 -2.42 6.50 12.05
N ILE A 84 -1.57 6.47 13.07
CA ILE A 84 -1.40 5.30 13.93
C ILE A 84 -1.77 5.66 15.36
N LYS A 85 -2.60 4.83 15.99
CA LYS A 85 -3.08 4.98 17.35
C LYS A 85 -2.78 3.73 18.16
N GLU A 86 -2.21 3.89 19.33
CA GLU A 86 -2.10 2.81 20.32
C GLU A 86 -3.35 2.82 21.21
N LYS A 87 -4.02 1.66 21.35
CA LYS A 87 -5.12 1.49 22.31
C LYS A 87 -4.87 0.21 23.12
N GLY A 88 -4.21 0.38 24.27
CA GLY A 88 -3.87 -0.72 25.17
C GLY A 88 -2.81 -1.66 24.59
N GLN A 89 -3.14 -2.95 24.43
CA GLN A 89 -2.24 -3.96 23.84
C GLN A 89 -2.35 -4.09 22.32
N ARG A 90 -3.06 -3.18 21.64
CA ARG A 90 -3.30 -3.23 20.19
C ARG A 90 -2.95 -1.92 19.53
N ILE A 91 -2.38 -2.01 18.34
CA ILE A 91 -1.95 -0.91 17.49
C ILE A 91 -2.89 -0.86 16.31
N TYR A 92 -3.41 0.33 16.05
CA TYR A 92 -4.37 0.62 15.02
C TYR A 92 -3.74 1.58 14.03
N GLY A 93 -3.61 1.17 12.78
CA GLY A 93 -3.19 2.02 11.68
C GLY A 93 -4.36 2.30 10.75
N VAL A 94 -4.53 3.56 10.35
CA VAL A 94 -5.48 3.99 9.34
C VAL A 94 -4.75 4.82 8.30
N SER A 95 -4.95 4.51 7.03
CA SER A 95 -4.50 5.33 5.91
C SER A 95 -5.72 5.75 5.08
N ARG A 96 -5.72 7.02 4.63
CA ARG A 96 -6.80 7.58 3.81
C ARG A 96 -6.26 8.50 2.74
N ASP A 97 -6.76 8.34 1.52
CA ASP A 97 -6.60 9.29 0.42
C ASP A 97 -7.94 9.39 -0.34
N GLY A 98 -8.58 10.56 -0.29
CA GLY A 98 -9.89 10.80 -0.92
C GLY A 98 -10.96 9.76 -0.56
N LYS A 99 -11.33 8.93 -1.55
CA LYS A 99 -12.34 7.85 -1.42
C LYS A 99 -11.76 6.53 -0.91
N TRP A 100 -10.44 6.37 -0.90
CA TRP A 100 -9.78 5.15 -0.45
C TRP A 100 -9.46 5.25 1.05
N LYS A 101 -9.79 4.20 1.81
CA LYS A 101 -9.47 4.05 3.23
C LYS A 101 -9.02 2.62 3.48
N ARG A 102 -7.90 2.45 4.18
CA ARG A 102 -7.44 1.17 4.71
C ARG A 102 -7.23 1.26 6.21
N GLU A 103 -7.61 0.19 6.91
CA GLU A 103 -7.47 0.06 8.35
C GLU A 103 -6.81 -1.28 8.66
N ILE A 104 -5.81 -1.24 9.54
CA ILE A 104 -5.04 -2.40 9.97
C ILE A 104 -4.96 -2.36 11.48
N GLU A 105 -5.30 -3.47 12.12
CA GLU A 105 -5.18 -3.67 13.55
C GLU A 105 -4.21 -4.81 13.81
N ALA A 106 -3.23 -4.58 14.67
CA ALA A 106 -2.25 -5.59 15.08
C ALA A 106 -2.09 -5.62 16.61
N GLY A 107 -1.87 -6.81 17.17
CA GLY A 107 -1.52 -6.95 18.58
C GLY A 107 -0.07 -6.52 18.83
N ARG A 108 0.19 -5.88 19.98
CA ARG A 108 1.54 -5.47 20.41
C ARG A 108 2.45 -6.68 20.50
N PHE A 109 3.69 -6.54 20.03
CA PHE A 109 4.66 -7.64 20.09
C PHE A 109 5.05 -7.91 21.55
N ARG A 110 4.92 -9.17 21.98
CA ARG A 110 5.25 -9.64 23.33
C ARG A 110 6.01 -10.96 23.23
N PRO A 111 7.34 -10.92 22.99
CA PRO A 111 8.12 -12.13 22.78
C PRO A 111 8.13 -13.04 24.01
N GLU A 112 7.91 -12.49 25.21
CA GLU A 112 7.91 -13.26 26.46
C GLU A 112 6.76 -14.27 26.53
N ILE A 113 5.60 -13.94 25.95
CA ILE A 113 4.45 -14.86 25.89
C ILE A 113 4.77 -16.06 25.00
N PHE A 114 5.49 -15.83 23.90
CA PHE A 114 5.92 -16.90 23.01
C PHE A 114 6.95 -17.81 23.69
N LEU A 115 7.97 -17.24 24.33
CA LEU A 115 8.98 -18.00 25.06
C LEU A 115 8.35 -18.82 26.19
N ARG A 116 7.40 -18.25 26.95
CA ARG A 116 6.67 -18.97 27.99
C ARG A 116 5.91 -20.19 27.47
N LYS A 117 5.33 -20.10 26.27
CA LYS A 117 4.65 -21.23 25.63
C LYS A 117 5.63 -22.32 25.22
N ILE A 118 6.80 -21.97 24.68
CA ILE A 118 7.83 -22.95 24.32
C ILE A 118 8.33 -23.68 25.56
N THR A 119 8.66 -22.97 26.64
CA THR A 119 9.15 -23.61 27.88
C THR A 119 8.11 -24.56 28.49
N LEU A 120 6.81 -24.22 28.40
CA LEU A 120 5.74 -25.13 28.82
C LEU A 120 5.70 -26.40 27.96
N ILE A 121 5.86 -26.29 26.65
CA ILE A 121 5.90 -27.44 25.74
C ILE A 121 7.13 -28.31 26.01
N GLU A 122 8.31 -27.71 26.19
CA GLU A 122 9.53 -28.44 26.54
C GLU A 122 9.44 -29.16 27.89
N GLY A 123 8.72 -28.57 28.86
CA GLY A 123 8.43 -29.20 30.14
C GLY A 123 7.56 -30.45 29.99
N LEU A 124 6.47 -30.36 29.22
CA LEU A 124 5.55 -31.48 28.98
C LEU A 124 6.22 -32.64 28.23
N VAL A 125 7.06 -32.34 27.23
CA VAL A 125 7.83 -33.37 26.49
C VAL A 125 8.81 -34.12 27.39
N LYS A 126 9.35 -33.48 28.44
CA LYS A 126 10.24 -34.14 29.40
C LYS A 126 9.51 -35.04 30.39
N GLU A 127 8.25 -34.75 30.72
CA GLU A 127 7.43 -35.61 31.59
C GLU A 127 6.89 -36.84 30.86
N ASP A 128 6.53 -36.72 29.57
CA ASP A 128 5.97 -37.83 28.78
C ASP A 128 7.03 -38.81 28.22
N GLY A 129 8.32 -38.52 28.41
CA GLY A 129 9.46 -39.31 27.92
C GLY A 129 10.10 -40.26 28.94
N ASN A 130 9.49 -40.43 30.12
CA ASN A 130 9.88 -41.40 31.16
C ASN A 130 8.78 -42.43 31.38
#